data_AF-A0A9W7L3Q7-F1
#
_entry.id   AF-A0A9W7L3Q7-F1
#
_cell.length_a   1.000
_cell.length_b   1.000
_cell.length_c   1.000
_cell.angle_alpha   90.00
_cell.angle_beta   90.00
_cell.angle_gamma   90.00
#
_symmetry.space_group_name_H-M   'P 1'
#
loop_
_entity.id
_entity.type
_entity.pdbx_description
1 polymer ?
#
loop_
_entity_poly.entity_id
_entity_poly.type
_entity_poly.pdbx_seq_one_letter_code
_entity_poly.pdbx_strand_id
1 'polypeptide(L)'
;MHNLSTFPLTSSILKYLSLHFIESTVALVSTTLLEATRSRALWYSLLKIASKPIPPSTMDLRVYYLSNPAVPHDHKTITKAIERTKERGEGGMTTVFLEGGRIYYEDLNVQEGEKVKLVAIGDGSVAIASPKSSYLNKPLVSISPGSSLTCSNVSFVHSTPGRDIWSGNSCFSVTGGSLHLTSSTITSESGRGIVGVEGAIVHLSNSVICDCAGTGIYAGKDPKRNGGGRGDDRTKVKVEGCAVLRNGKGGIQHGGGFKL
;
A
#
# COMPACT_ATOMS: atom_id res chain seq x y z
N MET A 1 -13.59 37.21 29.19
CA MET A 1 -13.07 35.84 28.99
C MET A 1 -13.64 34.96 30.09
N HIS A 2 -14.60 34.09 29.77
CA HIS A 2 -15.22 33.19 30.75
C HIS A 2 -14.47 31.86 30.75
N ASN A 3 -14.13 31.37 31.94
CA ASN A 3 -13.43 30.11 32.16
C ASN A 3 -14.42 28.95 31.97
N LEU A 4 -14.21 28.13 30.94
CA LEU A 4 -15.14 27.08 30.49
C LEU A 4 -14.98 25.74 31.23
N SER A 5 -14.27 25.70 32.36
CA SER A 5 -13.88 24.46 33.03
C SER A 5 -14.99 23.74 33.83
N THR A 6 -16.24 24.24 33.83
CA THR A 6 -17.30 23.68 34.70
C THR A 6 -18.62 23.32 33.99
N PHE A 7 -18.67 23.28 32.66
CA PHE A 7 -19.89 22.82 31.96
C PHE A 7 -19.85 21.30 31.70
N PRO A 8 -20.83 20.51 32.19
CA PRO A 8 -20.93 19.11 31.82
C PRO A 8 -21.33 19.00 30.35
N LEU A 9 -20.39 18.58 29.51
CA LEU A 9 -20.63 18.30 28.10
C LEU A 9 -21.52 17.06 27.98
N THR A 10 -22.80 17.27 27.69
CA THR A 10 -23.73 16.20 27.35
C THR A 10 -23.68 15.90 25.85
N SER A 11 -24.03 14.67 25.47
CA SER A 11 -24.02 14.20 24.07
C SER A 11 -24.88 15.06 23.12
N SER A 12 -25.83 15.81 23.68
CA SER A 12 -26.72 16.73 22.97
C SER A 12 -26.01 18.02 22.52
N ILE A 13 -24.99 18.48 23.26
CA ILE A 13 -24.29 19.76 23.00
C ILE A 13 -23.24 19.61 21.88
N LEU A 14 -22.64 18.43 21.75
CA LEU A 14 -21.61 18.13 20.75
C LEU A 14 -22.09 18.21 19.29
N LYS A 15 -23.42 18.16 19.06
CA LYS A 15 -24.00 18.27 17.72
C LYS A 15 -24.03 19.69 17.16
N TYR A 16 -23.74 20.71 17.99
CA TYR A 16 -23.88 22.13 17.63
C TYR A 16 -22.56 22.90 17.59
N LEU A 17 -21.41 22.23 17.75
CA LEU A 17 -20.09 22.88 17.71
C LEU A 17 -19.48 22.81 16.30
N SER A 18 -18.97 23.93 15.81
CA SER A 18 -18.28 24.00 14.51
C SER A 18 -16.89 23.35 14.57
N LEU A 19 -16.44 22.78 13.45
CA LEU A 19 -15.22 21.97 13.32
C LEU A 19 -13.94 22.62 13.89
N HIS A 20 -13.83 23.95 13.91
CA HIS A 20 -12.69 24.64 14.50
C HIS A 20 -12.62 24.61 16.04
N PHE A 21 -13.72 24.31 16.74
CA PHE A 21 -13.72 24.19 18.20
C PHE A 21 -13.24 22.80 18.69
N ILE A 22 -13.20 21.81 17.78
CA ILE A 22 -12.85 20.42 18.10
C ILE A 22 -11.35 20.29 18.37
N GLU A 23 -10.49 21.00 17.63
CA GLU A 23 -9.03 20.89 17.76
C GLU A 23 -8.51 21.37 19.13
N SER A 24 -9.13 22.41 19.70
CA SER A 24 -8.77 22.91 21.04
C SER A 24 -9.33 22.02 22.17
N THR A 25 -10.42 21.30 21.93
CA THR A 25 -11.05 20.41 22.91
C THR A 25 -10.35 19.05 22.99
N VAL A 26 -9.75 18.57 21.89
CA VAL A 26 -8.98 17.31 21.86
C VAL A 26 -7.73 17.38 22.76
N ALA A 27 -7.12 18.56 22.91
CA ALA A 27 -6.01 18.76 23.83
C ALA A 27 -6.44 18.64 25.32
N LEU A 28 -7.65 19.10 25.66
CA LEU A 28 -8.19 18.99 27.03
C LEU A 28 -8.66 17.55 27.32
N VAL A 29 -9.31 16.90 26.35
CA VAL A 29 -9.79 15.51 26.46
C VAL A 29 -8.64 14.52 26.60
N SER A 30 -7.44 14.83 26.10
CA SER A 30 -6.24 13.98 26.24
C SER A 30 -5.72 13.88 27.68
N THR A 31 -5.94 14.89 28.53
CA THR A 31 -5.56 14.81 29.95
C THR A 31 -6.59 14.07 30.79
N THR A 32 -7.89 14.19 30.48
CA THR A 32 -8.96 13.43 31.16
C THR A 32 -9.02 11.96 30.72
N LEU A 33 -8.65 11.65 29.47
CA LEU A 33 -8.49 10.26 28.97
C LEU A 33 -7.36 9.51 29.68
N LEU A 34 -6.32 10.22 30.14
CA LEU A 34 -5.24 9.62 30.92
C LEU A 34 -5.70 9.19 32.33
N GLU A 35 -6.75 9.81 32.87
CA GLU A 35 -7.35 9.40 34.16
C GLU A 35 -8.45 8.34 33.97
N ALA A 36 -9.23 8.41 32.88
CA ALA A 36 -10.25 7.40 32.57
C ALA A 36 -9.66 6.02 32.22
N THR A 37 -8.41 5.97 31.73
CA THR A 37 -7.70 4.72 31.44
C THR A 37 -7.31 3.90 32.69
N ARG A 38 -7.54 4.41 33.91
CA ARG A 38 -7.37 3.64 35.15
C ARG A 38 -8.58 2.82 35.59
N SER A 39 -9.78 3.08 35.05
CA SER A 39 -10.98 2.29 35.39
C SER A 39 -11.34 1.30 34.29
N ARG A 40 -10.84 0.06 34.43
CA ARG A 40 -11.14 -1.08 33.54
C ARG A 40 -12.65 -1.29 33.31
N ALA A 41 -13.50 -0.94 34.26
CA ALA A 41 -14.95 -1.15 34.18
C ALA A 41 -15.66 -0.20 33.18
N LEU A 42 -15.17 1.03 33.02
CA LEU A 42 -15.73 2.00 32.08
C LEU A 42 -15.33 1.70 30.64
N TRP A 43 -14.12 1.16 30.42
CA TRP A 43 -13.67 0.79 29.08
C TRP A 43 -14.48 -0.39 28.52
N TYR A 44 -14.76 -1.42 29.32
CA TYR A 44 -15.64 -2.52 28.88
C TYR A 44 -17.09 -2.08 28.63
N SER A 45 -17.58 -1.06 29.32
CA SER A 45 -18.95 -0.54 29.14
C SER A 45 -19.07 0.30 27.86
N LEU A 46 -18.07 1.11 27.52
CA LEU A 46 -18.03 1.88 26.27
C LEU A 46 -17.83 1.00 25.04
N LEU A 47 -17.00 -0.05 25.14
CA LEU A 47 -16.89 -1.07 24.10
C LEU A 47 -18.21 -1.82 23.88
N LYS A 48 -19.00 -2.09 24.93
CA LYS A 48 -20.33 -2.74 24.82
C LYS A 48 -21.42 -1.86 24.21
N ILE A 49 -21.36 -0.55 24.38
CA ILE A 49 -22.37 0.38 23.83
C ILE A 49 -22.06 0.74 22.37
N ALA A 50 -20.77 0.77 21.98
CA ALA A 50 -20.35 0.95 20.58
C ALA A 50 -20.42 -0.33 19.73
N SER A 51 -20.72 -1.49 20.33
CA SER A 51 -20.78 -2.81 19.69
C SER A 51 -22.19 -3.41 19.66
N LYS A 52 -23.19 -2.62 19.26
CA LYS A 52 -24.41 -3.22 18.71
C LYS A 52 -24.32 -3.27 17.18
N PRO A 53 -23.74 -4.33 16.59
CA PRO A 53 -24.01 -4.63 15.20
C PRO A 53 -25.48 -5.07 15.10
N ILE A 54 -26.23 -4.44 14.21
CA ILE A 54 -27.37 -5.13 13.59
C ILE A 54 -26.72 -6.20 12.72
N PRO A 55 -26.88 -7.51 12.99
CA PRO A 55 -26.37 -8.50 12.07
C PRO A 55 -27.26 -8.46 10.83
N PRO A 56 -26.74 -8.23 9.61
CA PRO A 56 -27.33 -8.94 8.50
C PRO A 56 -27.20 -10.42 8.84
N SER A 57 -28.26 -11.18 8.63
CA SER A 57 -28.21 -12.64 8.77
C SER A 57 -26.91 -13.13 8.14
N THR A 58 -26.25 -14.07 8.80
CA THR A 58 -25.05 -14.78 8.33
C THR A 58 -25.36 -15.64 7.11
N MET A 59 -26.13 -15.12 6.15
CA MET A 59 -26.10 -15.45 4.74
C MET A 59 -24.77 -14.92 4.17
N ASP A 60 -23.74 -15.58 4.67
CA ASP A 60 -22.46 -15.89 4.08
C ASP A 60 -21.79 -14.75 3.29
N LEU A 61 -21.24 -13.78 4.03
CA LEU A 61 -20.16 -12.91 3.53
C LEU A 61 -19.07 -13.74 2.82
N ARG A 62 -18.87 -14.99 3.23
CA ARG A 62 -18.02 -15.95 2.55
C ARG A 62 -18.55 -16.32 1.16
N VAL A 63 -19.85 -16.54 0.96
CA VAL A 63 -20.44 -16.79 -0.37
C VAL A 63 -20.36 -15.55 -1.24
N TYR A 64 -20.60 -14.36 -0.69
CA TYR A 64 -20.41 -13.12 -1.45
C TYR A 64 -18.93 -12.93 -1.85
N TYR A 65 -18.00 -13.17 -0.92
CA TYR A 65 -16.56 -13.12 -1.16
C TYR A 65 -16.10 -14.18 -2.18
N LEU A 66 -16.60 -15.41 -2.05
CA LEU A 66 -16.27 -16.53 -2.93
C LEU A 66 -16.97 -16.49 -4.30
N SER A 67 -17.99 -15.65 -4.47
CA SER A 67 -18.66 -15.43 -5.76
C SER A 67 -18.20 -14.14 -6.46
N ASN A 68 -17.41 -13.30 -5.80
CA ASN A 68 -16.92 -12.05 -6.36
C ASN A 68 -15.65 -12.28 -7.20
N PRO A 69 -15.67 -12.01 -8.52
CA PRO A 69 -14.51 -12.19 -9.40
C PRO A 69 -13.30 -11.33 -9.03
N ALA A 70 -13.51 -10.24 -8.29
CA ALA A 70 -12.47 -9.34 -7.78
C ALA A 70 -11.68 -9.91 -6.59
N VAL A 71 -11.96 -11.14 -6.17
CA VAL A 71 -11.33 -11.77 -5.01
C VAL A 71 -10.43 -12.92 -5.48
N PRO A 72 -9.16 -12.98 -5.03
CA PRO A 72 -8.30 -14.14 -5.31
C PRO A 72 -8.80 -15.41 -4.58
N HIS A 73 -9.62 -16.23 -5.23
CA HIS A 73 -10.22 -17.43 -4.62
C HIS A 73 -9.23 -18.55 -4.32
N ASP A 74 -8.18 -18.68 -5.13
CA ASP A 74 -7.10 -19.65 -4.88
C ASP A 74 -6.10 -19.13 -3.84
N HIS A 75 -6.35 -17.91 -3.33
CA HIS A 75 -5.51 -17.20 -2.38
C HIS A 75 -4.05 -17.06 -2.83
N LYS A 76 -3.81 -17.18 -4.14
CA LYS A 76 -2.48 -17.23 -4.75
C LYS A 76 -2.34 -16.37 -5.99
N THR A 77 -3.43 -16.09 -6.70
CA THR A 77 -3.36 -15.36 -7.98
C THR A 77 -4.30 -14.15 -8.02
N ILE A 78 -3.74 -12.99 -7.65
CA ILE A 78 -4.27 -11.65 -7.94
C ILE A 78 -4.49 -11.51 -9.45
N THR A 79 -3.59 -12.04 -10.28
CA THR A 79 -3.70 -11.96 -11.75
C THR A 79 -5.01 -12.56 -12.26
N LYS A 80 -5.42 -13.74 -11.76
CA LYS A 80 -6.69 -14.36 -12.17
C LYS A 80 -7.90 -13.55 -11.73
N ALA A 81 -7.83 -12.88 -10.57
CA ALA A 81 -8.91 -12.01 -10.13
C ALA A 81 -9.04 -10.79 -11.06
N ILE A 82 -7.92 -10.24 -11.53
CA ILE A 82 -7.90 -9.17 -12.53
C ILE A 82 -8.53 -9.66 -13.85
N GLU A 83 -8.13 -10.82 -14.35
CA GLU A 83 -8.65 -11.41 -15.60
C GLU A 83 -10.16 -11.63 -15.53
N ARG A 84 -10.67 -12.26 -14.47
CA ARG A 84 -12.12 -12.51 -14.29
C ARG A 84 -12.93 -11.23 -14.22
N THR A 85 -12.38 -10.17 -13.63
CA THR A 85 -13.06 -8.88 -13.55
C THR A 85 -13.17 -8.23 -14.93
N LYS A 86 -12.12 -8.37 -15.77
CA LYS A 86 -12.15 -7.89 -17.17
C LYS A 86 -13.15 -8.64 -18.03
N GLU A 87 -13.23 -9.96 -17.90
CA GLU A 87 -14.16 -10.80 -18.67
C GLU A 87 -15.63 -10.41 -18.45
N ARG A 88 -15.96 -9.80 -17.31
CA ARG A 88 -17.31 -9.28 -17.04
C ARG A 88 -17.65 -7.98 -17.76
N GLY A 89 -16.71 -7.39 -18.50
CA GLY A 89 -16.97 -6.20 -19.32
C GLY A 89 -17.14 -4.91 -18.52
N GLU A 90 -16.64 -4.87 -17.28
CA GLU A 90 -16.56 -3.63 -16.50
C GLU A 90 -15.44 -2.76 -17.08
N GLY A 91 -15.75 -2.04 -18.16
CA GLY A 91 -14.84 -1.09 -18.81
C GLY A 91 -14.50 0.04 -17.85
N GLY A 92 -13.41 -0.10 -17.10
CA GLY A 92 -13.07 0.82 -16.03
C GLY A 92 -11.89 0.35 -15.20
N MET A 93 -11.86 0.80 -13.94
CA MET A 93 -10.82 0.41 -12.99
C MET A 93 -11.18 -0.94 -12.36
N THR A 94 -10.39 -1.96 -12.64
CA THR A 94 -10.47 -3.28 -12.01
C THR A 94 -10.07 -3.17 -10.55
N THR A 95 -11.02 -3.29 -9.64
CA THR A 95 -10.73 -3.31 -8.20
C THR A 95 -10.59 -4.75 -7.74
N VAL A 96 -9.49 -5.09 -7.04
CA VAL A 96 -9.23 -6.41 -6.48
C VAL A 96 -9.15 -6.30 -4.96
N PHE A 97 -9.87 -7.17 -4.26
CA PHE A 97 -9.94 -7.20 -2.80
C PHE A 97 -9.01 -8.27 -2.24
N LEU A 98 -8.06 -7.85 -1.42
CA LEU A 98 -7.04 -8.70 -0.80
C LEU A 98 -7.39 -8.97 0.66
N GLU A 99 -7.34 -10.22 1.09
CA GLU A 99 -7.69 -10.64 2.44
C GLU A 99 -6.60 -10.27 3.45
N GLY A 100 -6.99 -9.59 4.53
CA GLY A 100 -6.13 -9.23 5.65
C GLY A 100 -5.43 -10.43 6.30
N GLY A 101 -4.21 -10.22 6.78
CA GLY A 101 -3.39 -11.26 7.40
C GLY A 101 -2.75 -12.24 6.42
N ARG A 102 -2.77 -11.95 5.11
CA ARG A 102 -2.23 -12.83 4.07
C ARG A 102 -1.02 -12.28 3.34
N ILE A 103 -0.22 -13.22 2.81
CA ILE A 103 0.91 -12.96 1.91
C ILE A 103 0.61 -13.62 0.57
N TYR A 104 0.62 -12.82 -0.50
CA TYR A 104 0.45 -13.26 -1.88
C TYR A 104 1.83 -13.39 -2.54
N TYR A 105 2.22 -14.61 -2.90
CA TYR A 105 3.51 -14.87 -3.55
C TYR A 105 3.33 -14.87 -5.07
N GLU A 106 3.36 -13.68 -5.67
CA GLU A 106 3.07 -13.50 -7.09
C GLU A 106 3.74 -12.22 -7.62
N ASP A 107 4.29 -12.31 -8.83
CA ASP A 107 4.72 -11.11 -9.57
C ASP A 107 3.52 -10.55 -10.35
N LEU A 108 3.29 -9.24 -10.24
CA LEU A 108 2.18 -8.56 -10.88
C LEU A 108 2.63 -7.85 -12.15
N ASN A 109 1.88 -8.02 -13.23
CA ASN A 109 2.12 -7.32 -14.48
C ASN A 109 0.84 -6.62 -14.95
N VAL A 110 0.80 -5.29 -14.80
CA VAL A 110 -0.33 -4.45 -15.21
C VAL A 110 -0.11 -4.02 -16.66
N GLN A 111 -0.79 -4.71 -17.58
CA GLN A 111 -0.59 -4.54 -19.04
C GLN A 111 -1.06 -3.18 -19.53
N GLU A 112 -0.69 -2.85 -20.77
CA GLU A 112 -1.08 -1.61 -21.43
C GLU A 112 -2.58 -1.34 -21.37
N GLY A 113 -2.95 -0.11 -20.98
CA GLY A 113 -4.33 0.34 -20.83
C GLY A 113 -5.07 -0.18 -19.58
N GLU A 114 -4.49 -1.12 -18.83
CA GLU A 114 -5.13 -1.67 -17.63
C GLU A 114 -5.13 -0.66 -16.49
N LYS A 115 -6.22 -0.60 -15.73
CA LYS A 115 -6.34 0.24 -14.53
C LYS A 115 -6.71 -0.65 -13.37
N VAL A 116 -5.79 -0.87 -12.44
CA VAL A 116 -5.95 -1.80 -11.34
C VAL A 116 -5.92 -1.06 -10.01
N LYS A 117 -6.84 -1.41 -9.11
CA LYS A 117 -6.85 -0.94 -7.72
C LYS A 117 -6.83 -2.13 -6.77
N LEU A 118 -5.82 -2.21 -5.92
CA LEU A 118 -5.74 -3.24 -4.88
C LEU A 118 -6.23 -2.66 -3.55
N VAL A 119 -7.14 -3.37 -2.90
CA VAL A 119 -7.75 -2.96 -1.63
C VAL A 119 -7.62 -4.09 -0.62
N ALA A 120 -6.84 -3.86 0.44
CA ALA A 120 -6.82 -4.75 1.60
C ALA A 120 -8.17 -4.67 2.34
N ILE A 121 -8.74 -5.82 2.71
CA ILE A 121 -9.98 -5.95 3.46
C ILE A 121 -9.80 -6.84 4.70
N GLY A 122 -10.53 -6.55 5.77
CA GLY A 122 -10.45 -7.29 7.02
C GLY A 122 -9.29 -6.87 7.92
N ASP A 123 -9.12 -7.59 9.01
CA ASP A 123 -8.10 -7.29 10.02
C ASP A 123 -6.75 -7.91 9.64
N GLY A 124 -5.66 -7.18 9.94
CA GLY A 124 -4.29 -7.62 9.70
C GLY A 124 -3.64 -7.05 8.43
N SER A 125 -2.31 -7.15 8.35
CA SER A 125 -1.52 -6.65 7.23
C SER A 125 -1.66 -7.55 6.00
N VAL A 126 -1.76 -6.95 4.81
CA VAL A 126 -1.64 -7.66 3.53
C VAL A 126 -0.24 -7.45 2.97
N ALA A 127 0.38 -8.52 2.47
CA ALA A 127 1.65 -8.44 1.76
C ALA A 127 1.61 -9.10 0.39
N ILE A 128 2.37 -8.56 -0.56
CA ILE A 128 2.65 -9.15 -1.86
C ILE A 128 4.17 -9.34 -1.92
N ALA A 129 4.61 -10.55 -2.20
CA ALA A 129 6.01 -10.94 -2.13
C ALA A 129 6.45 -11.67 -3.39
N SER A 130 7.73 -11.51 -3.76
CA SER A 130 8.29 -12.24 -4.90
C SER A 130 8.17 -13.74 -4.66
N PRO A 131 7.67 -14.52 -5.64
CA PRO A 131 7.74 -15.97 -5.57
C PRO A 131 9.22 -16.39 -5.63
N LYS A 132 9.52 -17.60 -5.13
CA LYS A 132 10.84 -18.19 -5.34
C LYS A 132 11.04 -18.39 -6.85
N SER A 133 11.93 -17.61 -7.44
CA SER A 133 12.16 -17.54 -8.88
C SER A 133 13.65 -17.71 -9.18
N SER A 134 13.96 -18.45 -10.24
CA SER A 134 15.31 -18.52 -10.81
C SER A 134 15.60 -17.38 -11.79
N TYR A 135 14.59 -16.61 -12.18
CA TYR A 135 14.73 -15.49 -13.10
C TYR A 135 15.46 -14.33 -12.43
N LEU A 136 16.44 -13.76 -13.14
CA LEU A 136 17.19 -12.60 -12.68
C LEU A 136 16.52 -11.29 -13.11
N ASN A 137 16.70 -10.24 -12.31
CA ASN A 137 16.26 -8.87 -12.59
C ASN A 137 14.74 -8.73 -12.85
N LYS A 138 13.90 -9.62 -12.31
CA LYS A 138 12.45 -9.51 -12.49
C LYS A 138 11.85 -8.63 -11.41
N PRO A 139 11.05 -7.61 -11.76
CA PRO A 139 10.39 -6.79 -10.76
C PRO A 139 9.25 -7.56 -10.09
N LEU A 140 8.93 -7.19 -8.85
CA LEU A 140 7.72 -7.71 -8.21
C LEU A 140 6.46 -7.17 -8.89
N VAL A 141 6.46 -5.90 -9.27
CA VAL A 141 5.36 -5.26 -9.98
C VAL A 141 5.85 -4.50 -11.20
N SER A 142 5.36 -4.88 -12.37
CA SER A 142 5.56 -4.18 -13.65
C SER A 142 4.30 -3.40 -14.03
N ILE A 143 4.48 -2.15 -14.46
CA ILE A 143 3.41 -1.28 -14.96
C ILE A 143 3.81 -0.76 -16.34
N SER A 144 3.04 -1.18 -17.34
CA SER A 144 3.24 -0.86 -18.75
C SER A 144 2.73 0.54 -19.13
N PRO A 145 3.07 1.05 -20.33
CA PRO A 145 2.59 2.34 -20.80
C PRO A 145 1.06 2.46 -20.78
N GLY A 146 0.56 3.64 -20.43
CA GLY A 146 -0.88 3.91 -20.41
C GLY A 146 -1.69 3.15 -19.35
N SER A 147 -1.03 2.34 -18.50
CA SER A 147 -1.68 1.57 -17.45
C SER A 147 -1.51 2.24 -16.06
N SER A 148 -2.31 1.79 -15.09
CA SER A 148 -2.28 2.34 -13.74
C SER A 148 -2.46 1.29 -12.64
N LEU A 149 -1.74 1.49 -11.54
CA LEU A 149 -1.91 0.74 -10.30
C LEU A 149 -2.14 1.69 -9.13
N THR A 150 -3.21 1.48 -8.39
CA THR A 150 -3.49 2.18 -7.12
C THR A 150 -3.57 1.17 -5.98
N CYS A 151 -2.76 1.35 -4.94
CA CYS A 151 -2.79 0.48 -3.76
C CYS A 151 -2.81 1.31 -2.48
N SER A 152 -3.51 0.81 -1.46
CA SER A 152 -3.48 1.39 -0.13
C SER A 152 -3.33 0.30 0.92
N ASN A 153 -2.49 0.55 1.94
CA ASN A 153 -2.30 -0.34 3.08
C ASN A 153 -1.81 -1.75 2.69
N VAL A 154 -0.86 -1.83 1.75
CA VAL A 154 -0.25 -3.09 1.29
C VAL A 154 1.26 -3.04 1.49
N SER A 155 1.83 -4.15 1.93
CA SER A 155 3.28 -4.35 2.01
C SER A 155 3.79 -5.07 0.77
N PHE A 156 4.90 -4.61 0.20
CA PHE A 156 5.53 -5.20 -0.97
C PHE A 156 6.95 -5.65 -0.64
N VAL A 157 7.26 -6.92 -0.90
CA VAL A 157 8.54 -7.54 -0.54
C VAL A 157 9.16 -8.18 -1.78
N HIS A 158 10.10 -7.46 -2.39
CA HIS A 158 10.85 -7.95 -3.53
C HIS A 158 12.16 -8.62 -3.08
N SER A 159 12.41 -9.83 -3.57
CA SER A 159 13.61 -10.61 -3.23
C SER A 159 14.21 -11.33 -4.45
N THR A 160 13.74 -11.04 -5.66
CA THR A 160 14.27 -11.65 -6.88
C THR A 160 15.72 -11.21 -7.11
N PRO A 161 16.70 -12.13 -7.24
CA PRO A 161 18.09 -11.76 -7.43
C PRO A 161 18.32 -10.99 -8.74
N GLY A 162 19.27 -10.07 -8.73
CA GLY A 162 19.59 -9.26 -9.89
C GLY A 162 20.66 -8.22 -9.60
N ARG A 163 21.10 -7.55 -10.66
CA ARG A 163 22.05 -6.41 -10.58
C ARG A 163 21.62 -5.26 -11.47
N ASP A 164 20.83 -5.53 -12.50
CA ASP A 164 20.44 -4.54 -13.48
C ASP A 164 19.01 -4.05 -13.21
N ILE A 165 18.93 -2.83 -12.72
CA ILE A 165 17.67 -2.17 -12.38
C ILE A 165 16.87 -1.81 -13.63
N TRP A 166 17.54 -1.66 -14.77
CA TRP A 166 16.93 -1.27 -16.04
C TRP A 166 16.17 -2.41 -16.67
N SER A 167 16.64 -3.65 -16.44
CA SER A 167 15.92 -4.86 -16.81
C SER A 167 14.91 -5.31 -15.76
N GLY A 168 14.79 -4.59 -14.64
CA GLY A 168 13.69 -4.73 -13.69
C GLY A 168 14.07 -5.20 -12.29
N ASN A 169 15.34 -5.22 -11.87
CA ASN A 169 15.73 -5.57 -10.50
C ASN A 169 15.23 -4.53 -9.45
N SER A 170 13.95 -4.59 -9.11
CA SER A 170 13.24 -3.60 -8.32
C SER A 170 11.91 -4.12 -7.78
N CYS A 171 11.37 -3.53 -6.71
CA CYS A 171 10.04 -3.89 -6.27
C CYS A 171 8.96 -3.39 -7.25
N PHE A 172 9.11 -2.17 -7.76
CA PHE A 172 8.25 -1.62 -8.81
C PHE A 172 9.08 -1.15 -10.00
N SER A 173 8.67 -1.56 -11.20
CA SER A 173 9.14 -1.04 -12.48
C SER A 173 7.97 -0.38 -13.20
N VAL A 174 8.04 0.94 -13.39
CA VAL A 174 6.99 1.74 -14.01
C VAL A 174 7.54 2.39 -15.28
N THR A 175 6.93 2.09 -16.42
CA THR A 175 7.37 2.58 -17.74
C THR A 175 6.19 3.22 -18.45
N GLY A 176 6.15 4.56 -18.54
CA GLY A 176 5.06 5.29 -19.20
C GLY A 176 3.65 5.10 -18.60
N GLY A 177 3.56 4.42 -17.45
CA GLY A 177 2.33 4.17 -16.70
C GLY A 177 2.26 5.00 -15.42
N SER A 178 1.30 4.67 -14.56
CA SER A 178 1.08 5.39 -13.30
C SER A 178 1.00 4.47 -12.08
N LEU A 179 1.68 4.87 -11.01
CA LEU A 179 1.71 4.18 -9.73
C LEU A 179 1.27 5.14 -8.63
N HIS A 180 0.22 4.77 -7.89
CA HIS A 180 -0.24 5.50 -6.73
C HIS A 180 -0.25 4.59 -5.50
N LEU A 181 0.60 4.90 -4.52
CA LEU A 181 0.74 4.14 -3.28
C LEU A 181 0.45 5.03 -2.08
N THR A 182 -0.40 4.53 -1.18
CA THR A 182 -0.75 5.22 0.06
C THR A 182 -0.62 4.27 1.25
N SER A 183 -0.05 4.74 2.36
CA SER A 183 0.09 3.93 3.59
C SER A 183 0.70 2.54 3.35
N SER A 184 1.62 2.44 2.40
CA SER A 184 2.18 1.17 1.95
C SER A 184 3.64 1.03 2.37
N THR A 185 4.11 -0.20 2.52
CA THR A 185 5.52 -0.49 2.84
C THR A 185 6.18 -1.18 1.66
N ILE A 186 7.38 -0.73 1.28
CA ILE A 186 8.12 -1.25 0.13
C ILE A 186 9.50 -1.69 0.60
N THR A 187 9.82 -2.96 0.36
CA THR A 187 11.11 -3.58 0.65
C THR A 187 11.65 -4.28 -0.59
N SER A 188 12.96 -4.18 -0.82
CA SER A 188 13.61 -4.79 -1.99
C SER A 188 15.00 -5.30 -1.63
N GLU A 189 15.08 -6.54 -1.15
CA GLU A 189 16.31 -7.13 -0.58
C GLU A 189 17.47 -7.22 -1.57
N SER A 190 17.16 -7.30 -2.86
CA SER A 190 18.11 -7.51 -3.96
C SER A 190 18.22 -6.33 -4.93
N GLY A 191 17.26 -5.39 -4.89
CA GLY A 191 17.10 -4.35 -5.91
C GLY A 191 16.77 -2.98 -5.34
N ARG A 192 16.09 -2.17 -6.16
CA ARG A 192 15.55 -0.86 -5.74
C ARG A 192 14.11 -0.99 -5.27
N GLY A 193 13.62 -0.02 -4.51
CA GLY A 193 12.21 0.04 -4.16
C GLY A 193 11.36 0.32 -5.41
N ILE A 194 11.56 1.47 -6.03
CA ILE A 194 10.82 1.89 -7.22
C ILE A 194 11.78 2.36 -8.30
N VAL A 195 11.53 1.96 -9.54
CA VAL A 195 12.18 2.45 -10.76
C VAL A 195 11.09 2.99 -11.67
N GLY A 196 11.07 4.30 -11.89
CA GLY A 196 10.17 4.97 -12.83
C GLY A 196 10.94 5.54 -14.02
N VAL A 197 10.51 5.20 -15.23
CA VAL A 197 11.15 5.63 -16.49
C VAL A 197 10.14 5.96 -17.58
N GLU A 198 10.60 6.64 -18.63
CA GLU A 198 9.89 6.82 -19.91
C GLU A 198 8.46 7.38 -19.78
N GLY A 199 8.30 8.46 -19.01
CA GLY A 199 7.02 9.11 -18.76
C GLY A 199 6.25 8.54 -17.59
N ALA A 200 6.90 7.76 -16.71
CA ALA A 200 6.27 7.21 -15.53
C ALA A 200 5.75 8.31 -14.59
N ILE A 201 4.55 8.13 -14.05
CA ILE A 201 3.96 9.00 -13.04
C ILE A 201 3.84 8.22 -11.73
N VAL A 202 4.68 8.55 -10.77
CA VAL A 202 4.71 7.87 -9.47
C VAL A 202 4.28 8.84 -8.37
N HIS A 203 3.30 8.45 -7.58
CA HIS A 203 2.86 9.20 -6.41
C HIS A 203 2.87 8.28 -5.18
N LEU A 204 3.69 8.62 -4.20
CA LEU A 204 3.69 7.99 -2.89
C LEU A 204 3.20 8.97 -1.83
N SER A 205 2.29 8.51 -0.98
CA SER A 205 1.85 9.25 0.19
C SER A 205 1.85 8.38 1.45
N ASN A 206 2.29 8.94 2.59
CA ASN A 206 2.27 8.28 3.90
C ASN A 206 2.86 6.86 3.91
N SER A 207 3.85 6.60 3.06
CA SER A 207 4.38 5.26 2.79
C SER A 207 5.82 5.13 3.27
N VAL A 208 6.30 3.91 3.43
CA VAL A 208 7.67 3.61 3.87
C VAL A 208 8.40 2.84 2.79
N ILE A 209 9.58 3.32 2.40
CA ILE A 209 10.53 2.57 1.57
C ILE A 209 11.72 2.22 2.43
N CYS A 210 11.89 0.95 2.74
CA CYS A 210 12.95 0.50 3.62
C CYS A 210 13.71 -0.70 3.07
N ASP A 211 14.94 -0.87 3.57
CA ASP A 211 15.75 -2.07 3.37
C ASP A 211 15.95 -2.47 1.91
N CYS A 212 16.04 -1.48 1.02
CA CYS A 212 16.37 -1.73 -0.38
C CYS A 212 17.87 -1.92 -0.56
N ALA A 213 18.26 -2.90 -1.38
CA ALA A 213 19.66 -3.15 -1.73
C ALA A 213 20.31 -1.92 -2.37
N GLY A 214 19.61 -1.31 -3.33
CA GLY A 214 20.01 -0.08 -4.00
C GLY A 214 19.34 1.15 -3.41
N THR A 215 19.15 2.19 -4.24
CA THR A 215 18.37 3.36 -3.84
C THR A 215 16.89 3.00 -3.68
N GLY A 216 16.21 3.68 -2.75
CA GLY A 216 14.77 3.46 -2.53
C GLY A 216 13.93 3.79 -3.76
N ILE A 217 14.13 4.96 -4.38
CA ILE A 217 13.47 5.37 -5.62
C ILE A 217 14.54 5.72 -6.66
N TYR A 218 14.28 5.39 -7.91
CA TYR A 218 14.98 5.88 -9.08
C TYR A 218 13.95 6.43 -10.07
N ALA A 219 14.19 7.64 -10.57
CA ALA A 219 13.37 8.28 -11.58
C ALA A 219 14.28 8.85 -12.66
N GLY A 220 14.08 8.46 -13.91
CA GLY A 220 14.94 8.94 -14.98
C GLY A 220 14.77 8.20 -16.29
N LYS A 221 15.85 8.17 -17.06
CA LYS A 221 15.87 7.63 -18.41
C LYS A 221 16.75 6.37 -18.44
N ASP A 222 16.30 5.32 -19.12
CA ASP A 222 17.16 4.17 -19.42
C ASP A 222 18.29 4.61 -20.38
N PRO A 223 19.56 4.57 -19.96
CA PRO A 223 20.68 5.00 -20.78
C PRO A 223 20.91 4.10 -22.01
N LYS A 224 20.46 2.84 -21.98
CA LYS A 224 20.66 1.88 -23.08
C LYS A 224 19.68 2.07 -24.22
N ARG A 225 18.45 2.50 -23.93
CA ARG A 225 17.36 2.55 -24.93
C ARG A 225 17.32 3.79 -25.80
N ASN A 226 17.89 4.92 -25.37
CA ASN A 226 17.58 6.21 -25.99
C ASN A 226 18.82 7.12 -26.22
N GLY A 227 19.90 6.54 -26.75
CA GLY A 227 20.98 7.22 -27.47
C GLY A 227 21.35 8.61 -26.94
N GLY A 228 21.95 8.71 -25.76
CA GLY A 228 22.68 9.89 -25.28
C GLY A 228 21.94 11.23 -25.10
N GLY A 229 20.65 11.34 -25.43
CA GLY A 229 19.91 12.60 -25.34
C GLY A 229 19.49 12.99 -23.91
N ARG A 230 19.28 14.30 -23.67
CA ARG A 230 18.83 14.94 -22.41
C ARG A 230 17.65 14.21 -21.72
N GLY A 231 17.50 14.49 -20.41
CA GLY A 231 16.60 13.80 -19.47
C GLY A 231 15.15 13.64 -19.92
N ASP A 232 14.44 12.69 -19.30
CA ASP A 232 13.03 12.44 -19.58
C ASP A 232 12.14 13.35 -18.71
N ASP A 233 11.86 14.55 -19.22
CA ASP A 233 11.04 15.57 -18.54
C ASP A 233 9.58 15.13 -18.30
N ARG A 234 9.20 13.97 -18.83
CA ARG A 234 7.86 13.39 -18.69
C ARG A 234 7.73 12.52 -17.45
N THR A 235 8.82 11.95 -16.94
CA THR A 235 8.78 11.16 -15.71
C THR A 235 8.57 12.08 -14.52
N LYS A 236 7.50 11.86 -13.75
CA LYS A 236 7.09 12.67 -12.61
C LYS A 236 7.00 11.81 -11.37
N VAL A 237 7.70 12.21 -10.31
CA VAL A 237 7.65 11.53 -9.02
C VAL A 237 7.27 12.51 -7.93
N LYS A 238 6.20 12.19 -7.19
CA LYS A 238 5.70 12.95 -6.05
C LYS A 238 5.76 12.07 -4.81
N VAL A 239 6.41 12.56 -3.75
CA VAL A 239 6.60 11.82 -2.49
C VAL A 239 6.18 12.73 -1.34
N GLU A 240 5.14 12.36 -0.60
CA GLU A 240 4.55 13.18 0.47
C GLU A 240 4.37 12.37 1.75
N GLY A 241 4.81 12.90 2.90
CA GLY A 241 4.66 12.21 4.19
C GLY A 241 5.29 10.82 4.25
N CYS A 242 6.27 10.52 3.38
CA CYS A 242 6.90 9.20 3.31
C CYS A 242 8.20 9.14 4.09
N ALA A 243 8.59 7.94 4.54
CA ALA A 243 9.89 7.66 5.12
C ALA A 243 10.74 6.80 4.19
N VAL A 244 12.03 7.11 4.08
CA VAL A 244 13.01 6.35 3.28
C VAL A 244 14.14 5.92 4.19
N LEU A 245 14.20 4.63 4.54
CA LEU A 245 15.02 4.11 5.64
C LEU A 245 15.96 3.00 5.17
N ARG A 246 17.20 2.95 5.68
CA ARG A 246 18.11 1.79 5.56
C ARG A 246 18.36 1.28 4.11
N ASN A 247 18.27 2.15 3.11
CA ASN A 247 18.49 1.81 1.70
C ASN A 247 19.98 1.90 1.32
N GLY A 248 20.39 1.21 0.25
CA GLY A 248 21.74 1.28 -0.32
C GLY A 248 22.74 0.31 0.33
N LYS A 249 22.25 -0.71 1.04
CA LYS A 249 23.11 -1.69 1.75
C LYS A 249 23.42 -2.95 0.94
N GLY A 250 22.70 -3.24 -0.14
CA GLY A 250 22.71 -4.54 -0.83
C GLY A 250 23.69 -4.68 -1.99
N GLY A 251 24.89 -4.13 -1.84
CA GLY A 251 26.01 -4.39 -2.74
C GLY A 251 27.00 -5.46 -2.24
N ILE A 252 26.89 -5.92 -0.98
CA ILE A 252 27.96 -6.67 -0.30
C ILE A 252 27.44 -7.90 0.46
N GLN A 253 26.64 -8.80 -0.11
CA GLN A 253 26.24 -10.04 0.61
C GLN A 253 26.18 -11.32 -0.25
N HIS A 254 27.14 -11.52 -1.15
CA HIS A 254 27.47 -12.86 -1.66
C HIS A 254 28.90 -13.30 -1.30
N GLY A 255 29.39 -12.88 -0.12
CA GLY A 255 30.64 -13.37 0.44
C GLY A 255 30.70 -13.12 1.95
N GLY A 256 30.23 -14.08 2.75
CA GLY A 256 30.31 -14.03 4.21
C GLY A 256 28.98 -14.38 4.84
N GLY A 257 28.85 -15.62 5.31
CA GLY A 257 27.61 -16.20 5.79
C GLY A 257 26.94 -15.43 6.93
N PHE A 258 25.61 -15.42 6.91
CA PHE A 258 24.83 -15.23 8.11
C PHE A 258 24.83 -16.54 8.91
N LYS A 259 25.37 -16.49 10.13
CA LYS A 259 24.92 -17.36 11.21
C LYS A 259 23.73 -16.67 11.88
N LEU A 260 22.66 -17.45 12.10
CA LEU A 260 21.56 -17.13 13.01
C LEU A 260 22.11 -16.86 14.42
#